data_AF-A0A927NUM1-F1
#
_entry.id   AF-A0A927NUM1-F1
#
_cell.length_a   1.000
_cell.length_b   1.000
_cell.length_c   1.000
_cell.angle_alpha   90.00
_cell.angle_beta   90.00
_cell.angle_gamma   90.00
#
_symmetry.space_group_name_H-M   'P 1'
#
loop_
_entity.id
_entity.type
_entity.pdbx_description
1 polymer ?
#
loop_
_entity_poly.entity_id
_entity_poly.type
_entity_poly.pdbx_seq_one_letter_code
_entity_poly.pdbx_strand_id
1 'polypeptide(L)'
;MALSPNGVMLSDGPGDPKENSSIVKEIEKLVGKVPMFGVGLGHQLLALAFGAETTKMKYGHRGGQPVKYLESGRVYISTQNHGYEVAIPSVKVGNVNFVNANDGSCEGIDYPDYKAFSVQFNPESCSAALEANILYEKFLKNMEEKRNA
;
A
#
# COMPACT_ATOMS: atom_id res chain seq x y z
N MET A 1 -0.73 -19.98 -13.30
CA MET A 1 0.32 -18.95 -13.46
C MET A 1 1.62 -19.66 -13.77
N ALA A 2 2.26 -19.38 -14.90
CA ALA A 2 3.48 -20.08 -15.32
C ALA A 2 4.73 -19.74 -14.48
N LEU A 3 4.71 -18.62 -13.73
CA LEU A 3 5.87 -18.09 -13.00
C LEU A 3 5.96 -18.52 -11.52
N SER A 4 4.88 -19.05 -10.93
CA SER A 4 4.81 -19.50 -9.52
C SER A 4 5.54 -18.60 -8.49
N PRO A 5 5.23 -17.29 -8.39
CA PRO A 5 5.98 -16.36 -7.54
C PRO A 5 5.78 -16.63 -6.04
N ASN A 6 6.81 -16.36 -5.23
CA ASN A 6 6.72 -16.41 -3.76
C ASN A 6 6.02 -15.19 -3.17
N GLY A 7 6.08 -14.05 -3.84
CA GLY A 7 5.43 -12.79 -3.48
C GLY A 7 5.24 -11.92 -4.73
N VAL A 8 4.33 -10.97 -4.66
CA VAL A 8 4.13 -9.94 -5.69
C VAL A 8 4.26 -8.57 -5.06
N MET A 9 5.18 -7.76 -5.55
CA MET A 9 5.29 -6.35 -5.17
C MET A 9 4.70 -5.48 -6.28
N LEU A 10 3.78 -4.59 -5.91
CA LEU A 10 3.19 -3.60 -6.81
C LEU A 10 3.92 -2.27 -6.58
N SER A 11 4.70 -1.86 -7.58
CA SER A 11 5.52 -0.65 -7.50
C SER A 11 4.69 0.63 -7.61
N ASP A 12 5.35 1.76 -7.35
CA ASP A 12 4.80 3.08 -7.58
C ASP A 12 4.71 3.42 -9.09
N GLY A 13 3.97 4.47 -9.43
CA GLY A 13 3.78 4.93 -10.81
C GLY A 13 2.89 6.18 -10.93
N PRO A 14 2.84 6.81 -12.12
CA PRO A 14 1.99 7.98 -12.37
C PRO A 14 0.56 7.60 -12.76
N GLY A 15 -0.34 8.60 -12.79
CA GLY A 15 -1.66 8.48 -13.42
C GLY A 15 -2.82 8.24 -12.44
N ASP A 16 -4.02 8.05 -13.00
CA ASP A 16 -5.21 7.68 -12.23
C ASP A 16 -5.25 6.15 -12.06
N PRO A 17 -5.30 5.62 -10.83
CA PRO A 17 -5.40 4.18 -10.60
C PRO A 17 -6.65 3.54 -11.25
N LYS A 18 -7.74 4.28 -11.42
CA LYS A 18 -8.99 3.77 -12.05
C LYS A 18 -8.85 3.51 -13.55
N GLU A 19 -7.87 4.13 -14.23
CA GLU A 19 -7.58 3.85 -15.65
C GLU A 19 -6.92 2.46 -15.83
N ASN A 20 -6.40 1.86 -14.76
CA ASN A 20 -5.67 0.58 -14.77
C ASN A 20 -6.58 -0.64 -14.50
N SER A 21 -7.83 -0.60 -14.99
CA SER A 21 -8.85 -1.62 -14.68
C SER A 21 -8.46 -3.05 -15.03
N SER A 22 -7.65 -3.27 -16.07
CA SER A 22 -7.13 -4.59 -16.42
C SER A 22 -6.14 -5.12 -15.37
N ILE A 23 -5.29 -4.24 -14.83
CA ILE A 23 -4.31 -4.58 -13.79
C ILE A 23 -5.04 -4.89 -12.48
N VAL A 24 -6.06 -4.11 -12.11
CA VAL A 24 -6.90 -4.37 -10.92
C VAL A 24 -7.50 -5.79 -11.00
N LYS A 25 -8.05 -6.18 -12.15
CA LYS A 25 -8.59 -7.54 -12.36
C LYS A 25 -7.54 -8.65 -12.25
N GLU A 26 -6.29 -8.39 -12.60
CA GLU A 26 -5.21 -9.37 -12.39
C GLU A 26 -4.82 -9.46 -10.91
N ILE A 27 -4.79 -8.33 -10.19
CA ILE A 27 -4.53 -8.30 -8.75
C ILE A 27 -5.62 -9.08 -8.00
N GLU A 28 -6.91 -8.89 -8.34
CA GLU A 28 -8.04 -9.64 -7.76
C GLU A 28 -7.86 -11.17 -7.88
N LYS A 29 -7.30 -11.66 -8.99
CA LYS A 29 -7.04 -13.10 -9.20
C LYS A 29 -5.91 -13.63 -8.31
N LEU A 30 -5.01 -12.76 -7.86
CA LEU A 30 -3.79 -13.09 -7.15
C LEU A 30 -3.92 -12.90 -5.62
N VAL A 31 -4.75 -11.95 -5.18
CA VAL A 31 -5.01 -11.68 -3.76
C VAL A 31 -5.41 -12.97 -3.03
N GLY A 32 -4.82 -13.19 -1.85
CA GLY A 32 -5.03 -14.38 -1.03
C GLY A 32 -4.30 -15.65 -1.51
N LYS A 33 -3.72 -15.66 -2.71
CA LYS A 33 -2.94 -16.80 -3.24
C LYS A 33 -1.43 -16.61 -3.10
N VAL A 34 -0.99 -15.36 -3.08
CA VAL A 34 0.41 -14.97 -2.97
C VAL A 34 0.51 -13.73 -2.08
N PRO A 35 1.47 -13.67 -1.14
CA PRO A 35 1.74 -12.46 -0.38
C PRO A 35 1.94 -11.25 -1.29
N MET A 36 1.42 -10.10 -0.88
CA MET A 36 1.50 -8.86 -1.66
C MET A 36 1.97 -7.66 -0.85
N PHE A 37 2.75 -6.80 -1.52
CA PHE A 37 3.12 -5.50 -0.98
C PHE A 37 2.94 -4.41 -2.05
N GLY A 38 2.08 -3.43 -1.78
CA GLY A 38 1.85 -2.28 -2.68
C GLY A 38 2.50 -0.99 -2.18
N VAL A 39 3.14 -0.25 -3.08
CA VAL A 39 3.74 1.07 -2.81
C VAL A 39 3.21 2.10 -3.79
N GLY A 40 2.80 3.28 -3.29
CA GLY A 40 2.36 4.41 -4.12
C GLY A 40 1.16 4.06 -5.01
N LEU A 41 1.31 4.05 -6.33
CA LEU A 41 0.25 3.53 -7.22
C LEU A 41 -0.16 2.10 -6.88
N GLY A 42 0.79 1.23 -6.51
CA GLY A 42 0.51 -0.14 -6.09
C GLY A 42 -0.40 -0.24 -4.86
N HIS A 43 -0.33 0.73 -3.95
CA HIS A 43 -1.27 0.83 -2.81
C HIS A 43 -2.70 1.08 -3.28
N GLN A 44 -2.86 2.00 -4.23
CA GLN A 44 -4.16 2.36 -4.77
C GLN A 44 -4.78 1.21 -5.58
N LEU A 45 -3.97 0.53 -6.41
CA LEU A 45 -4.43 -0.61 -7.20
C LEU A 45 -4.83 -1.80 -6.32
N LEU A 46 -4.07 -2.05 -5.24
CA LEU A 46 -4.42 -3.10 -4.28
C LEU A 46 -5.73 -2.76 -3.56
N ALA A 47 -5.92 -1.51 -3.12
CA ALA A 47 -7.15 -1.08 -2.48
C ALA A 47 -8.36 -1.20 -3.43
N LEU A 48 -8.22 -0.82 -4.71
CA LEU A 48 -9.25 -1.02 -5.73
C LEU A 48 -9.59 -2.52 -5.91
N ALA A 49 -8.60 -3.41 -5.90
CA ALA A 49 -8.83 -4.86 -5.99
C ALA A 49 -9.56 -5.44 -4.77
N PHE A 50 -9.52 -4.75 -3.63
CA PHE A 50 -10.34 -5.05 -2.45
C PHE A 50 -11.69 -4.31 -2.42
N GLY A 51 -12.04 -3.61 -3.51
CA GLY A 51 -13.31 -2.90 -3.67
C GLY A 51 -13.38 -1.53 -2.99
N ALA A 52 -12.25 -0.98 -2.54
CA ALA A 52 -12.19 0.42 -2.08
C ALA A 52 -12.29 1.38 -3.27
N GLU A 53 -12.45 2.67 -2.97
CA GLU A 53 -12.51 3.76 -3.95
C GLU A 53 -11.28 4.67 -3.84
N THR A 54 -10.90 5.26 -4.97
CA THR A 54 -9.87 6.30 -5.04
C THR A 54 -10.44 7.64 -5.49
N THR A 55 -9.87 8.72 -4.97
CA THR A 55 -10.29 10.10 -5.28
C THR A 55 -9.10 10.95 -5.70
N LYS A 56 -9.33 11.89 -6.61
CA LYS A 56 -8.32 12.88 -6.99
C LYS A 56 -8.19 13.94 -5.90
N MET A 57 -6.97 14.14 -5.42
CA MET A 57 -6.68 15.17 -4.43
C MET A 57 -6.65 16.55 -5.09
N LYS A 58 -6.95 17.60 -4.32
CA LYS A 58 -6.94 18.99 -4.80
C LYS A 58 -5.55 19.44 -5.26
N TYR A 59 -4.52 19.12 -4.48
CA TYR A 59 -3.13 19.47 -4.75
C TYR A 59 -2.19 18.26 -4.79
N GLY A 60 -2.62 17.13 -4.20
CA GLY A 60 -1.77 15.96 -4.03
C GLY A 60 -0.65 16.18 -3.01
N HIS A 61 0.14 15.14 -2.78
CA HIS A 61 1.30 15.18 -1.91
C HIS A 61 2.58 15.10 -2.72
N ARG A 62 3.46 16.10 -2.54
CA ARG A 62 4.75 16.24 -3.23
C ARG A 62 5.83 16.62 -2.21
N GLY A 63 6.87 15.80 -2.09
CA GLY A 63 7.98 16.03 -1.16
C GLY A 63 7.73 15.45 0.24
N GLY A 64 8.30 16.10 1.25
CA GLY A 64 8.26 15.64 2.65
C GLY A 64 6.85 15.74 3.25
N GLN A 65 6.29 14.62 3.71
CA GLN A 65 4.96 14.54 4.33
C GLN A 65 5.00 13.73 5.63
N PRO A 66 4.34 14.22 6.71
CA PRO A 66 4.29 13.51 7.98
C PRO A 66 3.25 12.40 7.92
N VAL A 67 3.68 11.16 8.15
CA VAL A 67 2.83 9.98 8.18
C VAL A 67 2.81 9.43 9.60
N LYS A 68 1.61 9.24 10.14
CA LYS A 68 1.38 8.67 11.47
C LYS A 68 1.10 7.18 11.36
N TYR A 69 1.86 6.35 12.08
CA TYR A 69 1.49 4.96 12.31
C TYR A 69 0.44 4.90 13.43
N LEU A 70 -0.74 4.36 13.14
CA LEU A 70 -1.87 4.43 14.04
C LEU A 70 -1.71 3.57 15.29
N GLU A 71 -1.05 2.41 15.19
CA GLU A 71 -0.88 1.49 16.31
C GLU A 71 0.00 2.10 17.41
N SER A 72 1.14 2.68 17.05
CA SER A 72 2.09 3.25 18.01
C SER A 72 1.88 4.75 18.26
N GLY A 73 1.16 5.43 17.36
CA GLY A 73 1.00 6.89 17.36
C GLY A 73 2.23 7.66 16.87
N ARG A 74 3.33 7.00 16.50
CA ARG A 74 4.56 7.63 16.01
C ARG A 74 4.33 8.31 14.66
N VAL A 75 5.03 9.42 14.42
CA VAL A 75 5.00 10.18 13.17
C VAL A 75 6.36 10.14 12.51
N TYR A 76 6.38 9.93 11.20
CA TYR A 76 7.57 9.82 10.36
C TYR A 76 7.51 10.82 9.24
N ILE A 77 8.67 11.36 8.82
CA ILE A 77 8.74 12.18 7.62
C ILE A 77 9.01 11.26 6.44
N SER A 78 8.02 11.13 5.56
CA SER A 78 8.07 10.34 4.35
C SER A 78 8.27 11.22 3.11
N THR A 79 8.75 10.64 2.02
CA THR A 79 8.75 11.32 0.72
C THR A 79 7.59 10.79 -0.12
N GLN A 80 6.76 11.70 -0.63
CA GLN A 80 5.54 11.37 -1.37
C GLN A 80 5.46 12.08 -2.71
N ASN A 81 4.78 11.46 -3.67
CA ASN A 81 4.65 11.98 -5.03
C ASN A 81 3.36 11.53 -5.74
N HIS A 82 2.18 11.71 -5.13
CA HIS A 82 0.91 11.24 -5.66
C HIS A 82 -0.16 12.34 -5.72
N GLY A 83 -1.14 12.17 -6.62
CA GLY A 83 -2.29 13.08 -6.79
C GLY A 83 -3.64 12.43 -6.56
N TYR A 84 -3.65 11.14 -6.23
CA TYR A 84 -4.83 10.36 -5.89
C TYR A 84 -4.62 9.71 -4.54
N GLU A 85 -5.70 9.42 -3.83
CA GLU A 85 -5.67 8.75 -2.52
C GLU A 85 -6.75 7.67 -2.46
N VAL A 86 -6.62 6.73 -1.53
CA VAL A 86 -7.69 5.81 -1.18
C VAL A 86 -8.65 6.48 -0.20
N ALA A 87 -9.94 6.46 -0.50
CA ALA A 87 -10.95 7.04 0.36
C ALA A 87 -11.20 6.13 1.57
N ILE A 88 -10.72 6.51 2.76
CA ILE A 88 -10.87 5.72 4.00
C ILE A 88 -12.29 5.17 4.23
N PRO A 89 -13.39 5.94 4.04
CA PRO A 89 -14.75 5.42 4.26
C PRO A 89 -15.15 4.24 3.35
N SER A 90 -14.48 4.09 2.20
CA SER A 90 -14.72 3.02 1.23
C SER A 90 -13.99 1.72 1.57
N VAL A 91 -13.00 1.74 2.48
CA VAL A 91 -12.23 0.57 2.88
C VAL A 91 -13.11 -0.36 3.71
N LYS A 92 -13.63 -1.44 3.10
CA LYS A 92 -14.45 -2.47 3.78
C LYS A 92 -13.66 -3.73 4.14
N VAL A 93 -12.51 -3.94 3.51
CA VAL A 93 -11.60 -5.06 3.75
C VAL A 93 -10.25 -4.50 4.15
N GLY A 94 -9.62 -5.09 5.16
CA GLY A 94 -8.35 -4.60 5.71
C GLY A 94 -8.53 -3.47 6.72
N ASN A 95 -7.40 -3.05 7.30
CA ASN A 95 -7.33 -2.02 8.35
C ASN A 95 -6.40 -0.90 7.90
N VAL A 96 -6.90 0.33 7.85
CA VAL A 96 -6.05 1.52 7.69
C VAL A 96 -5.09 1.57 8.87
N ASN A 97 -3.79 1.61 8.61
CA ASN A 97 -2.75 1.56 9.64
C ASN A 97 -1.79 2.77 9.59
N PHE A 98 -1.76 3.49 8.47
CA PHE A 98 -1.05 4.76 8.34
C PHE A 98 -2.00 5.84 7.82
N VAL A 99 -1.85 7.06 8.35
CA VAL A 99 -2.55 8.26 7.88
C VAL A 99 -1.62 9.45 7.79
N ASN A 100 -1.92 10.39 6.91
CA ASN A 100 -1.18 11.64 6.87
C ASN A 100 -1.53 12.49 8.09
N ALA A 101 -0.53 13.01 8.79
CA ALA A 101 -0.75 13.78 10.02
C ALA A 101 -1.28 15.19 9.74
N ASN A 102 -1.13 15.72 8.52
CA ASN A 102 -1.61 17.05 8.15
C ASN A 102 -3.10 17.05 7.79
N ASP A 103 -3.54 16.08 6.98
CA ASP A 103 -4.91 16.10 6.41
C ASP A 103 -5.73 14.82 6.66
N GLY A 104 -5.15 13.79 7.27
CA GLY A 104 -5.84 12.56 7.62
C GLY A 104 -6.10 11.61 6.45
N SER A 105 -5.52 11.86 5.27
CA SER A 105 -5.60 10.96 4.11
C SER A 105 -5.00 9.58 4.40
N CYS A 106 -5.43 8.58 3.61
CA CYS A 106 -4.99 7.20 3.75
C CYS A 106 -3.54 7.03 3.28
N GLU A 107 -2.66 6.55 4.16
CA GLU A 107 -1.25 6.34 3.85
C GLU A 107 -0.83 4.87 3.89
N GLY A 108 -1.72 3.98 4.33
CA GLY A 108 -1.45 2.55 4.33
C GLY A 108 -2.62 1.71 4.82
N ILE A 109 -2.71 0.49 4.30
CA ILE A 109 -3.74 -0.50 4.66
C ILE A 109 -3.07 -1.87 4.82
N ASP A 110 -3.41 -2.57 5.91
CA ASP A 110 -3.02 -3.96 6.16
C ASP A 110 -4.21 -4.91 5.89
N TYR A 111 -3.96 -6.03 5.22
CA TYR A 111 -4.95 -7.08 4.90
C TYR A 111 -4.47 -8.42 5.47
N PRO A 112 -4.57 -8.66 6.80
CA PRO A 112 -3.95 -9.80 7.46
C PRO A 112 -4.39 -11.15 6.90
N ASP A 113 -5.68 -11.32 6.63
CA ASP A 113 -6.27 -12.56 6.10
C ASP A 113 -5.74 -12.94 4.71
N TYR A 114 -5.13 -11.99 4.00
CA TYR A 114 -4.65 -12.15 2.63
C TYR A 114 -3.12 -12.13 2.53
N LYS A 115 -2.41 -12.01 3.67
CA LYS A 115 -0.94 -11.76 3.72
C LYS A 115 -0.52 -10.61 2.79
N ALA A 116 -1.36 -9.58 2.72
CA ALA A 116 -1.18 -8.43 1.83
C ALA A 116 -1.18 -7.13 2.63
N PHE A 117 -0.40 -6.16 2.21
CA PHE A 117 -0.41 -4.82 2.79
C PHE A 117 0.10 -3.79 1.79
N SER A 118 -0.08 -2.52 2.10
CA SER A 118 0.37 -1.46 1.21
C SER A 118 0.56 -0.12 1.91
N VAL A 119 1.39 0.73 1.32
CA VAL A 119 1.67 2.11 1.76
C VAL A 119 1.64 3.08 0.59
N GLN A 120 1.15 4.30 0.83
CA GLN A 120 1.03 5.34 -0.20
C GLN A 120 2.34 6.11 -0.42
N PHE A 121 3.20 6.15 0.59
CA PHE A 121 4.51 6.81 0.55
C PHE A 121 5.62 5.86 0.07
N ASN A 122 6.77 6.41 -0.36
CA ASN A 122 7.94 5.59 -0.66
C ASN A 122 8.67 5.23 0.65
N PRO A 123 8.66 3.95 1.08
CA PRO A 123 9.29 3.55 2.34
C PRO A 123 10.80 3.83 2.34
N GLU A 124 11.49 3.62 1.21
CA GLU A 124 12.95 3.77 1.11
C GLU A 124 13.45 5.21 1.35
N SER A 125 12.57 6.19 1.19
CA SER A 125 12.89 7.62 1.28
C SER A 125 12.29 8.28 2.53
N CYS A 126 12.06 7.49 3.59
CA CYS A 126 11.54 7.96 4.87
C CYS A 126 12.69 8.24 5.86
N SER A 127 12.57 9.29 6.67
CA SER A 127 13.51 9.60 7.76
C SER A 127 13.64 8.47 8.79
N ALA A 128 12.71 7.52 8.77
CA ALA A 128 12.77 6.26 9.49
C ALA A 128 13.12 5.08 8.55
N ALA A 129 14.20 5.19 7.78
CA ALA A 129 14.72 4.12 6.93
C ALA A 129 14.84 2.75 7.65
N LEU A 130 15.00 2.75 8.98
CA LEU A 130 14.96 1.53 9.80
C LEU A 130 13.56 0.86 9.83
N GLU A 131 12.47 1.63 9.89
CA GLU A 131 11.11 1.09 9.89
C GLU A 131 10.57 0.82 8.47
N ALA A 132 11.09 1.51 7.46
CA ALA A 132 10.88 1.15 6.06
C ALA A 132 11.39 -0.27 5.75
N ASN A 133 12.55 -0.64 6.32
CA ASN A 133 13.05 -2.01 6.25
C ASN A 133 12.08 -2.99 6.91
N ILE A 134 11.36 -2.61 7.97
CA ILE A 134 10.37 -3.48 8.63
C ILE A 134 9.23 -3.85 7.67
N LEU A 135 8.81 -2.96 6.78
CA LEU A 135 7.80 -3.27 5.76
C LEU A 135 8.35 -4.33 4.78
N TYR A 136 9.58 -4.18 4.30
CA TYR A 136 10.22 -5.18 3.44
C TYR A 136 10.48 -6.50 4.17
N GLU A 137 10.92 -6.47 5.43
CA GLU A 137 11.08 -7.65 6.28
C GLU A 137 9.74 -8.37 6.52
N LYS A 138 8.65 -7.63 6.75
CA LYS A 138 7.28 -8.19 6.83
C LYS A 138 6.93 -8.90 5.52
N PHE A 139 7.25 -8.30 4.37
CA PHE A 139 7.00 -8.94 3.08
C PHE A 139 7.83 -10.21 2.87
N LEU A 140 9.13 -10.17 3.18
CA LEU A 140 10.02 -11.34 3.13
C LEU A 140 9.51 -12.47 4.03
N LYS A 141 9.13 -12.15 5.28
CA LYS A 141 8.54 -13.11 6.21
C LYS A 141 7.27 -13.75 5.66
N ASN A 142 6.36 -12.96 5.10
CA ASN A 142 5.13 -13.50 4.50
C ASN A 142 5.44 -14.47 3.34
N MET A 143 6.46 -14.18 2.53
CA MET A 143 6.92 -15.06 1.45
C MET A 143 7.54 -16.36 1.97
N GLU A 144 8.35 -16.29 3.04
CA GLU A 144 8.95 -17.47 3.68
C GLU A 144 7.89 -18.39 4.28
N GLU A 145 6.92 -17.83 5.01
CA GLU A 145 5.81 -18.60 5.58
C GLU A 145 5.00 -19.31 4.50
N LYS A 146 4.76 -18.65 3.35
CA LYS A 146 4.05 -19.23 2.22
C LYS A 146 4.87 -20.33 1.52
N ARG A 147 6.19 -20.25 1.53
CA ARG A 147 7.07 -21.32 1.00
C ARG A 147 7.05 -22.57 1.88
N ASN A 148 6.86 -22.39 3.18
CA ASN A 148 6.93 -23.46 4.18
C ASN A 148 5.56 -24.07 4.53
N ALA A 149 4.45 -23.53 3.98
CA ALA A 149 3.09 -24.03 4.12
C ALA A 149 2.74 -25.02 2.99
#